data_AF-A0A821U0P5-F1
#
_entry.id   AF-A0A821U0P5-F1
#
_cell.length_a   1.000
_cell.length_b   1.000
_cell.length_c   1.000
_cell.angle_alpha   90.00
_cell.angle_beta   90.00
_cell.angle_gamma   90.00
#
_symmetry.space_group_name_H-M   'P 1'
#
loop_
_entity.id
_entity.type
_entity.pdbx_description
1 polymer ?
#
loop_
_entity_poly.entity_id
_entity_poly.type
_entity_poly.pdbx_seq_one_letter_code
_entity_poly.pdbx_strand_id
1 'polypeptide(L)'
;MERLRFDFIVKPSEDEKSNIICIDTIATTGGQVFAIPAEFQPANLHLAVIKTPNYIKVKKSLKKRYQTRKVWITITEELSNIYLDEEQNIQFNDFYLEEILKKVDNAEPIPSGSNESFEKLLEKLIEKNKQNLKLQI
;
A
#
# COMPACT_ATOMS: atom_id res chain seq x y z
N MET A 1 11.03 16.82 -2.05
CA MET A 1 10.91 15.57 -2.84
C MET A 1 10.41 15.89 -4.25
N GLU A 2 10.79 15.13 -5.27
CA GLU A 2 10.38 15.42 -6.68
C GLU A 2 9.04 14.78 -7.08
N ARG A 3 8.73 13.60 -6.54
CA ARG A 3 7.52 12.83 -6.88
C ARG A 3 7.12 11.90 -5.74
N LEU A 4 5.83 11.58 -5.67
CA LEU A 4 5.27 10.56 -4.78
C LEU A 4 4.63 9.45 -5.63
N ARG A 5 4.62 8.22 -5.11
CA ARG A 5 3.87 7.11 -5.71
C ARG A 5 2.54 6.97 -5.00
N PHE A 6 1.45 7.05 -5.74
CA PHE A 6 0.11 6.79 -5.24
C PHE A 6 -0.31 5.39 -5.65
N ASP A 7 -0.72 4.59 -4.66
CA ASP A 7 -1.16 3.22 -4.86
C ASP A 7 -2.69 3.18 -4.85
N PHE A 8 -3.28 3.10 -6.04
CA PHE A 8 -4.71 3.07 -6.26
C PHE A 8 -5.26 1.65 -6.19
N ILE A 9 -6.47 1.50 -5.67
CA ILE A 9 -7.22 0.25 -5.60
C ILE A 9 -8.71 0.47 -5.84
N VAL A 10 -9.37 -0.48 -6.51
CA VAL A 10 -10.84 -0.48 -6.63
C VAL A 10 -11.45 -1.24 -5.46
N LYS A 11 -12.22 -0.56 -4.61
CA LYS A 11 -12.93 -1.15 -3.46
C LYS A 11 -14.46 -1.13 -3.70
N PRO A 12 -15.23 -2.05 -3.08
CA PRO A 12 -16.68 -1.90 -2.99
C PRO A 12 -17.01 -0.58 -2.29
N SER A 13 -18.08 0.09 -2.72
CA SER A 13 -18.65 1.18 -1.92
C SER A 13 -19.48 0.60 -0.76
N GLU A 14 -19.93 1.46 0.16
CA GLU A 14 -20.85 1.11 1.25
C GLU A 14 -22.14 0.43 0.77
N ASP A 15 -22.60 0.73 -0.44
CA ASP A 15 -23.78 0.10 -1.05
C ASP A 15 -23.53 -1.33 -1.57
N GLU A 16 -22.28 -1.81 -1.49
CA GLU A 16 -21.72 -3.07 -2.01
C GLU A 16 -21.93 -3.36 -3.52
N LYS A 17 -22.72 -2.53 -4.20
CA LYS A 17 -23.12 -2.65 -5.61
C LYS A 17 -22.18 -1.89 -6.51
N SER A 18 -21.79 -0.70 -6.08
CA SER A 18 -20.88 0.16 -6.84
C SER A 18 -19.43 -0.07 -6.41
N ASN A 19 -18.51 0.36 -7.27
CA ASN A 19 -17.08 0.29 -7.02
C ASN A 19 -16.53 1.72 -7.01
N ILE A 20 -15.66 2.00 -6.04
CA ILE A 20 -14.97 3.28 -5.91
C ILE A 20 -13.47 3.06 -6.08
N ILE A 21 -12.78 4.08 -6.59
CA ILE A 21 -11.32 4.11 -6.62
C ILE A 21 -10.86 4.75 -5.32
N CYS A 22 -9.94 4.10 -4.63
CA CYS A 22 -9.31 4.56 -3.41
C CYS A 22 -7.80 4.70 -3.63
N ILE A 23 -7.17 5.56 -2.84
CA ILE A 23 -5.72 5.62 -2.66
C ILE A 23 -5.44 4.94 -1.32
N ASP A 24 -4.72 3.83 -1.37
CA ASP A 24 -4.49 2.98 -0.19
C ASP A 24 -3.21 3.38 0.54
N THR A 25 -2.17 3.69 -0.23
CA THR A 25 -0.87 4.10 0.31
C THR A 25 -0.17 5.13 -0.58
N ILE A 26 0.75 5.88 0.02
CA ILE A 26 1.66 6.81 -0.65
C ILE A 26 3.09 6.32 -0.41
N ALA A 27 3.95 6.30 -1.41
CA ALA A 27 5.35 5.95 -1.24
C ALA A 27 6.29 7.07 -1.69
N THR A 28 7.38 7.24 -0.94
CA THR A 28 8.46 8.17 -1.27
C THR A 28 9.45 7.53 -2.22
N THR A 29 10.26 8.35 -2.89
CA THR A 29 11.38 7.86 -3.72
C THR A 29 12.43 7.09 -2.91
N GLY A 30 12.48 7.28 -1.59
CA GLY A 30 13.32 6.52 -0.66
C GLY A 30 12.78 5.13 -0.31
N GLY A 31 11.58 4.76 -0.80
CA GLY A 31 11.00 3.43 -0.60
C GLY A 31 10.12 3.28 0.63
N GLN A 32 10.02 4.31 1.46
CA GLN A 32 9.08 4.41 2.57
C GLN A 32 7.65 4.40 2.04
N VAL A 33 6.73 3.77 2.76
CA VAL A 33 5.32 3.64 2.36
C VAL A 33 4.45 4.05 3.53
N PHE A 34 3.46 4.90 3.26
CA PHE A 34 2.60 5.51 4.25
C PHE A 34 1.15 5.10 4.00
N ALA A 35 0.45 4.68 5.06
CA ALA A 35 -0.96 4.30 5.00
C ALA A 35 -1.86 5.54 4.95
N ILE A 36 -2.88 5.52 4.10
CA ILE A 36 -3.98 6.49 4.18
C ILE A 36 -5.09 5.89 5.05
N PRO A 37 -5.56 6.58 6.11
CA PRO A 37 -6.68 6.12 6.93
C PRO A 37 -7.93 5.84 6.09
N ALA A 38 -8.69 4.80 6.46
CA ALA A 38 -9.78 4.24 5.64
C ALA A 38 -10.80 5.30 5.18
N GLU A 39 -11.16 6.22 6.08
CA GLU A 39 -12.06 7.34 5.88
C GLU A 39 -11.57 8.38 4.85
N PHE A 40 -10.25 8.46 4.63
CA PHE A 40 -9.62 9.39 3.71
C PHE A 40 -9.22 8.76 2.38
N GLN A 41 -9.27 7.44 2.25
CA GLN A 41 -8.84 6.75 1.03
C GLN A 41 -9.64 7.03 -0.24
N PRO A 42 -10.96 7.29 -0.22
CA PRO A 42 -11.72 7.53 -1.44
C PRO A 42 -11.07 8.61 -2.33
N ALA A 43 -10.83 8.30 -3.61
CA ALA A 43 -10.08 9.18 -4.49
C ALA A 43 -10.73 10.55 -4.69
N ASN A 44 -12.05 10.66 -4.53
CA ASN A 44 -12.77 11.93 -4.57
C ASN A 44 -12.39 12.90 -3.43
N LEU A 45 -11.79 12.43 -2.33
CA LEU A 45 -11.25 13.27 -1.27
C LEU A 45 -9.86 13.84 -1.63
N HIS A 46 -9.20 13.27 -2.63
CA HIS A 46 -7.86 13.67 -3.09
C HIS A 46 -7.95 14.56 -4.34
N LEU A 47 -8.59 15.73 -4.21
CA LEU A 47 -8.96 16.60 -5.33
C LEU A 47 -7.78 16.98 -6.24
N ALA A 48 -6.61 17.28 -5.68
CA ALA A 48 -5.41 17.61 -6.45
C ALA A 48 -4.92 16.42 -7.29
N VAL A 49 -4.98 15.19 -6.75
CA VAL A 49 -4.57 13.97 -7.46
C VAL A 49 -5.52 13.68 -8.61
N ILE A 50 -6.84 13.79 -8.41
CA ILE A 50 -7.82 13.43 -9.45
C ILE A 50 -7.83 14.36 -10.65
N LYS A 51 -7.35 15.60 -10.48
CA LYS A 51 -7.17 16.57 -11.57
C LYS A 51 -5.97 16.22 -12.46
N THR A 52 -5.04 15.39 -11.99
CA THR A 52 -3.83 15.10 -12.75
C THR A 52 -4.11 14.26 -14.00
N PRO A 53 -3.34 14.44 -15.10
CA PRO A 53 -3.39 13.55 -16.26
C PRO A 53 -3.10 12.09 -15.90
N ASN A 54 -2.33 11.85 -14.84
CA ASN A 54 -1.99 10.53 -14.34
C ASN A 54 -3.24 9.82 -13.82
N TYR A 55 -4.08 10.51 -13.03
CA TYR A 55 -5.33 9.92 -12.54
C TYR A 55 -6.32 9.58 -13.66
N ILE A 56 -6.40 10.40 -14.72
CA ILE A 56 -7.23 10.09 -15.89
C ILE A 56 -6.83 8.73 -16.50
N LYS A 57 -5.53 8.46 -16.58
CA LYS A 57 -5.01 7.16 -17.05
C LYS A 57 -5.31 6.03 -16.05
N VAL A 58 -5.16 6.28 -14.75
CA VAL A 58 -5.52 5.33 -13.67
C VAL A 58 -6.98 4.91 -13.78
N LYS A 59 -7.91 5.87 -13.81
CA LYS A 59 -9.36 5.63 -13.93
C LYS A 59 -9.71 4.85 -15.20
N LYS A 60 -9.00 5.09 -16.30
CA LYS A 60 -9.17 4.29 -17.53
C LYS A 60 -8.64 2.86 -17.37
N SER A 61 -7.58 2.65 -16.61
CA SER A 61 -6.90 1.35 -16.47
C SER A 61 -7.48 0.43 -15.39
N LEU A 62 -8.23 0.98 -14.43
CA LEU A 62 -8.91 0.25 -13.36
C LEU A 62 -10.36 -0.02 -13.77
N LYS A 63 -10.69 -1.29 -14.04
CA LYS A 63 -11.99 -1.71 -14.59
C LYS A 63 -12.76 -2.69 -13.71
N LYS A 64 -12.05 -3.48 -12.89
CA LYS A 64 -12.65 -4.53 -12.05
C LYS A 64 -12.36 -4.28 -10.58
N ARG A 65 -13.21 -4.81 -9.72
CA ARG A 65 -13.03 -4.79 -8.27
C ARG A 65 -11.67 -5.38 -7.89
N TYR A 66 -11.04 -4.81 -6.87
CA TYR A 66 -9.72 -5.18 -6.34
C TYR A 66 -8.53 -4.99 -7.28
N GLN A 67 -8.73 -4.43 -8.48
CA GLN A 67 -7.60 -4.05 -9.32
C GLN A 67 -6.81 -2.91 -8.68
N THR A 68 -5.48 -2.95 -8.84
CA THR A 68 -4.57 -1.96 -8.29
C THR A 68 -3.68 -1.34 -9.36
N ARG A 69 -3.24 -0.11 -9.14
CA ARG A 69 -2.20 0.56 -9.95
C ARG A 69 -1.32 1.39 -9.04
N LYS A 70 -0.02 1.28 -9.22
CA LYS A 70 0.98 2.11 -8.53
C LYS A 70 1.49 3.12 -9.53
N VAL A 71 1.33 4.41 -9.25
CA VAL A 71 1.68 5.47 -10.21
C VAL A 71 2.48 6.56 -9.53
N TRP A 72 3.66 6.84 -10.08
CA TRP A 72 4.44 8.02 -9.71
C TRP A 72 3.81 9.27 -10.30
N ILE A 73 3.61 10.28 -9.45
CA ILE A 73 3.08 11.60 -9.82
C ILE A 73 4.09 12.64 -9.34
N THR A 74 4.51 13.51 -10.26
CA THR A 74 5.37 14.65 -9.93
C THR A 74 4.65 15.56 -8.94
N ILE A 75 5.35 15.98 -7.89
CA ILE A 75 4.79 16.89 -6.90
C ILE A 75 4.69 18.29 -7.53
N THR A 76 3.46 18.76 -7.74
CA THR A 76 3.17 20.18 -8.03
C THR A 76 3.08 20.95 -6.73
N GLU A 77 3.04 22.28 -6.79
CA GLU A 77 2.81 23.13 -5.61
C GLU A 77 1.51 22.76 -4.87
N GLU A 78 0.41 22.55 -5.61
CA GLU A 78 -0.88 22.11 -5.05
C GLU A 78 -0.76 20.76 -4.31
N LEU A 79 -0.04 19.79 -4.89
CA LEU A 79 0.19 18.49 -4.25
C LEU A 79 1.13 18.61 -3.05
N SER A 80 2.15 19.47 -3.12
CA SER A 80 3.09 19.70 -2.03
C SER A 80 2.35 20.18 -0.79
N ASN A 81 1.51 21.20 -0.91
CA ASN A 81 0.77 21.78 0.22
C ASN A 81 -0.21 20.79 0.87
N ILE A 82 -0.66 19.76 0.15
CA ILE A 82 -1.61 18.77 0.65
C ILE A 82 -0.90 17.58 1.29
N TYR A 83 0.20 17.12 0.70
CA TYR A 83 0.83 15.84 1.04
C TYR A 83 2.18 15.95 1.75
N LEU A 84 2.75 17.15 1.80
CA LEU A 84 4.02 17.43 2.45
C LEU A 84 3.85 18.62 3.40
N ASP A 85 4.48 18.54 4.57
CA ASP A 85 4.72 19.73 5.39
C ASP A 85 6.00 20.46 4.95
N GLU A 86 6.34 21.54 5.65
CA GLU A 86 7.56 22.34 5.39
C GLU A 86 8.84 21.50 5.50
N GLU A 87 8.83 20.48 6.35
CA GLU A 87 9.96 19.56 6.59
C GLU A 87 9.89 18.30 5.70
N GLN A 88 8.98 18.28 4.73
CA GLN A 88 8.75 17.18 3.79
C GLN A 88 8.27 15.87 4.44
N ASN A 89 7.65 15.93 5.62
CA ASN A 89 6.94 14.80 6.20
C ASN A 89 5.65 14.51 5.41
N ILE A 90 5.27 13.24 5.32
CA ILE A 90 4.05 12.86 4.60
C ILE A 90 2.82 13.14 5.47
N GLN A 91 1.90 13.95 4.95
CA GLN A 91 0.66 14.31 5.61
C GLN A 91 -0.55 14.18 4.69
N PHE A 92 -1.75 14.24 5.26
CA PHE A 92 -2.99 14.49 4.54
C PHE A 92 -4.06 15.03 5.52
N ASN A 93 -4.72 16.13 5.16
CA ASN A 93 -5.82 16.71 5.95
C ASN A 93 -5.45 16.99 7.42
N ASP A 94 -4.28 17.59 7.64
CA ASP A 94 -3.68 17.90 8.95
C ASP A 94 -3.28 16.67 9.81
N PHE A 95 -3.25 15.47 9.22
CA PHE A 95 -2.73 14.27 9.86
C PHE A 95 -1.40 13.83 9.24
N TYR A 96 -0.42 13.48 10.07
CA TYR A 96 0.74 12.72 9.62
C TYR A 96 0.35 11.29 9.31
N LEU A 97 0.78 10.78 8.16
CA LEU A 97 0.48 9.41 7.77
C LEU A 97 1.42 8.42 8.46
N GLU A 98 0.90 7.26 8.84
CA GLU A 98 1.68 6.20 9.47
C GLU A 98 2.55 5.47 8.45
N GLU A 99 3.86 5.37 8.71
CA GLU A 99 4.77 4.58 7.89
C GLU A 99 4.54 3.07 8.11
N ILE A 100 4.20 2.36 7.03
CA ILE A 100 4.10 0.91 7.01
C ILE A 100 5.50 0.34 6.85
N LEU A 101 6.02 -0.26 7.92
CA LEU A 101 7.23 -1.07 7.86
C LEU A 101 6.99 -2.28 6.95
N LYS A 102 7.55 -2.26 5.74
CA LYS A 102 7.69 -3.49 4.97
C LYS A 102 8.57 -4.42 5.78
N LYS A 103 8.01 -5.53 6.25
CA LYS A 103 8.84 -6.69 6.62
C LYS A 103 9.68 -6.99 5.40
N VAL A 104 10.99 -6.79 5.52
CA VAL A 104 11.93 -7.25 4.51
C VAL A 104 11.75 -8.76 4.50
N ASP A 105 11.16 -9.29 3.43
CA ASP A 105 11.08 -10.72 3.18
C ASP A 105 12.51 -11.23 2.93
N ASN A 106 13.31 -11.33 3.99
CA ASN A 106 14.43 -12.27 4.08
C ASN A 106 13.88 -13.69 4.33
N ALA A 107 12.74 -14.02 3.71
CA ALA A 107 12.28 -15.39 3.62
C ALA A 107 13.04 -16.00 2.43
N GLU A 108 13.91 -16.95 2.71
CA GLU A 108 14.55 -17.76 1.67
C GLU A 108 13.47 -18.28 0.71
N PRO A 109 13.69 -18.23 -0.61
CA PRO A 109 12.73 -18.74 -1.57
C PRO A 109 12.50 -20.23 -1.29
N ILE A 110 11.25 -20.61 -1.00
CA ILE A 110 10.86 -22.02 -0.92
C ILE A 110 11.16 -22.62 -2.31
N PRO A 111 12.02 -23.64 -2.41
CA PRO A 111 12.35 -24.24 -3.69
C PRO A 111 11.06 -24.78 -4.33
N SER A 112 10.63 -24.11 -5.39
CA SER A 112 9.50 -24.50 -6.23
C SER A 112 9.85 -25.79 -6.97
N GLY A 113 9.62 -26.91 -6.30
CA GLY A 113 9.93 -28.24 -6.84
C GLY A 113 9.66 -29.43 -5.91
N SER A 114 9.22 -29.21 -4.67
CA SER A 114 8.84 -30.32 -3.79
C SER A 114 7.31 -30.41 -3.67
N ASN A 115 6.75 -31.57 -4.02
CA ASN A 115 5.36 -31.96 -3.71
C ASN A 115 5.20 -32.21 -2.19
N GLU A 116 5.71 -31.32 -1.34
CA GLU A 116 5.49 -31.42 0.09
C GLU A 116 4.08 -30.93 0.38
N SER A 117 3.21 -31.88 0.78
CA SER A 117 1.85 -31.59 1.27
C SER A 117 1.90 -30.48 2.31
N PHE A 118 0.94 -29.57 2.23
CA PHE A 118 0.78 -28.42 3.12
C PHE A 118 0.81 -28.84 4.61
N GLU A 119 0.36 -30.06 4.92
CA GLU A 119 0.40 -30.67 6.25
C GLU A 119 1.84 -30.83 6.78
N LYS A 120 2.79 -31.26 5.93
CA LYS A 120 4.19 -31.41 6.31
C LYS A 120 4.87 -30.07 6.58
N LEU A 121 4.47 -29.03 5.87
CA LEU A 121 4.96 -27.66 6.10
C LEU A 121 4.44 -27.12 7.43
N LEU A 122 3.18 -27.38 7.78
CA LEU A 122 2.60 -27.02 9.06
C LEU A 122 3.28 -27.76 10.22
N GLU A 123 3.54 -29.07 10.08
CA GLU A 123 4.26 -29.87 11.07
C GLU A 123 5.67 -29.34 11.32
N LYS A 124 6.45 -29.07 10.25
CA LYS A 124 7.79 -28.47 10.37
C LYS A 124 7.78 -27.13 11.09
N LEU A 125 6.75 -26.30 10.85
CA LEU A 125 6.61 -24.98 11.49
C LEU A 125 6.30 -25.11 12.99
N ILE A 126 5.45 -26.07 13.35
CA ILE A 126 5.13 -26.39 14.75
C ILE A 126 6.37 -26.94 15.47
N GLU A 127 7.15 -27.82 14.84
CA GLU A 127 8.38 -28.37 15.42
C GLU A 127 9.45 -27.31 15.64
N LYS A 128 9.66 -26.41 14.66
CA LYS A 128 10.63 -25.32 14.77
C LYS A 128 10.30 -24.36 15.93
N ASN A 129 9.01 -24.06 16.12
CA ASN A 129 8.57 -23.26 17.27
C ASN A 129 8.77 -23.97 18.62
N LYS A 130 8.57 -25.30 18.68
CA LYS A 130 8.84 -26.08 19.91
C LYS A 130 10.33 -26.16 20.25
N GLN A 131 11.22 -26.22 19.26
CA GLN A 131 12.66 -26.23 19.48
C GLN A 131 13.18 -24.88 20.01
N ASN A 132 12.65 -23.76 19.50
CA ASN A 132 12.97 -22.44 20.03
C ASN A 132 12.57 -22.27 21.50
N LEU A 133 11.46 -22.87 21.93
CA LEU A 133 11.04 -22.85 23.34
C LEU A 133 11.96 -23.66 24.27
N LYS A 134 12.63 -24.70 23.76
CA LYS A 134 13.54 -25.54 24.57
C LYS A 134 14.94 -24.95 24.75
N LEU A 135 15.30 -23.93 23.97
CA LEU A 135 16.61 -23.26 24.05
C LEU A 135 16.64 -22.05 24.98
N GLN A 136 15.54 -21.79 25.70
CA GLN A 136 15.39 -20.67 26.65
C GLN A 136 15.28 -21.12 28.13
N ILE A 137 15.67 -22.36 28.46
CA ILE A 137 15.75 -22.87 29.84
C ILE A 137 17.17 -23.29 30.15
#